data_AF-A0A5C8B524-F1
#
_entry.id   AF-A0A5C8B524-F1
#
_cell.length_a   1.000
_cell.length_b   1.000
_cell.length_c   1.000
_cell.angle_alpha   90.00
_cell.angle_beta   90.00
_cell.angle_gamma   90.00
#
_symmetry.space_group_name_H-M   'P 1'
#
loop_
_entity.id
_entity.type
_entity.pdbx_description
1 polymer ?
#
loop_
_entity_poly.entity_id
_entity_poly.type
_entity_poly.pdbx_seq_one_letter_code
_entity_poly.pdbx_strand_id
1 'polypeptide(L)' 'YVVDSQDASQEIRAQKPLREASVEVSEVPGRPGVYRAVAFVRPHYQLDELSVSLRLVAEMPQGSK' A
#
# COMPACT_ATOMS: atom_id res chain seq x y z
N TYR A 1 -7.60 11.24 3.70
CA TYR A 1 -7.44 10.20 2.67
C TYR A 1 -6.07 9.51 2.69
N VAL A 2 -4.99 10.14 3.17
CA VAL A 2 -3.65 9.53 3.26
C VAL A 2 -3.22 9.30 4.71
N VAL A 3 -2.56 8.18 5.02
CA VAL A 3 -1.89 7.93 6.31
C VAL A 3 -0.56 7.18 6.11
N ASP A 4 0.55 7.78 6.52
CA ASP A 4 1.92 7.23 6.34
C ASP A 4 2.38 6.35 7.53
N SER A 5 1.62 6.32 8.62
CA SER A 5 1.99 5.53 9.81
C SER A 5 1.86 4.02 9.53
N GLN A 6 2.98 3.30 9.67
CA GLN A 6 3.02 1.84 9.57
C GLN A 6 2.22 1.16 10.69
N ASP A 7 2.01 1.83 11.82
CA ASP A 7 1.30 1.30 12.98
C ASP A 7 -0.14 1.83 13.08
N ALA A 8 -0.63 2.52 12.04
CA ALA A 8 -2.01 2.98 12.00
C ALA A 8 -2.98 1.80 12.19
N SER A 9 -3.95 1.97 13.09
CA SER A 9 -4.98 0.96 13.33
C SER A 9 -5.79 0.67 12.07
N GLN A 10 -6.42 -0.51 12.02
CA GLN A 10 -7.24 -0.92 10.87
C GLN A 10 -8.40 0.05 10.60
N GLU A 11 -9.00 0.61 11.66
CA GLU A 11 -10.04 1.65 11.52
C GLU A 11 -9.52 2.90 10.81
N ILE A 12 -8.31 3.35 11.15
CA ILE A 12 -7.70 4.52 10.50
C ILE A 12 -7.35 4.22 9.04
N ARG A 13 -6.83 3.02 8.75
CA ARG A 13 -6.53 2.58 7.37
C ARG A 13 -7.79 2.42 6.51
N ALA A 14 -8.90 1.99 7.10
CA ALA A 14 -10.19 1.92 6.41
C ALA A 14 -10.74 3.33 6.07
N GLN A 15 -10.57 4.30 6.97
CA GLN A 15 -10.98 5.69 6.74
C GLN A 15 -10.02 6.46 5.82
N LYS A 16 -8.75 6.07 5.76
CA LYS A 16 -7.70 6.69 4.96
C LYS A 16 -7.04 5.61 4.08
N PRO A 17 -7.63 5.29 2.92
CA PRO A 17 -7.24 4.09 2.15
C PRO A 17 -5.88 4.18 1.45
N LEU A 18 -5.29 5.39 1.36
CA LEU A 18 -4.01 5.60 0.70
C LEU A 18 -2.88 5.70 1.73
N ARG A 19 -1.79 4.97 1.45
CA ARG A 19 -0.53 5.12 2.17
C ARG A 19 0.25 6.35 1.71
N GLU A 20 0.24 6.60 0.42
CA GLU A 20 0.94 7.72 -0.21
C GLU A 20 0.11 8.25 -1.38
N ALA A 21 0.15 9.57 -1.60
CA ALA A 21 -0.42 10.18 -2.78
C ALA A 21 0.39 11.42 -3.18
N SER A 22 0.65 11.59 -4.48
CA SER A 22 1.27 12.77 -5.05
C SER A 22 0.52 13.21 -6.30
N VAL A 23 0.47 14.51 -6.56
CA VAL A 23 -0.16 15.06 -7.75
C VAL A 23 0.82 16.01 -8.43
N GLU A 24 1.11 15.74 -9.69
CA GLU A 24 1.91 16.60 -10.53
C GLU A 24 0.99 17.40 -11.45
N VAL A 25 1.13 18.72 -11.44
CA VAL A 25 0.35 19.62 -12.30
C VAL A 25 1.32 20.36 -13.23
N SER A 26 1.03 20.33 -14.52
CA SER A 26 1.81 21.00 -15.56
C SER A 26 0.91 21.83 -16.46
N GLU A 27 1.44 22.93 -16.97
CA GLU A 27 0.76 23.75 -17.98
C GLU A 27 0.70 23.02 -19.31
N VAL A 28 -0.35 23.27 -20.10
CA VAL A 28 -0.42 22.78 -21.47
C VAL A 28 0.04 23.88 -22.43
N PRO A 29 1.21 23.73 -23.09
CA PRO A 29 1.72 24.73 -24.01
C PRO A 29 0.69 25.08 -25.10
N GLY A 30 0.54 26.38 -25.38
CA GLY A 30 -0.40 26.87 -26.40
C GLY A 30 -1.86 26.96 -25.95
N ARG A 31 -2.19 26.59 -24.69
CA ARG A 31 -3.53 26.76 -24.12
C ARG A 31 -3.48 27.41 -22.73
N PRO A 32 -3.36 28.75 -22.67
CA PRO A 32 -3.37 29.49 -21.41
C PRO A 32 -4.61 29.13 -20.57
N GLY A 33 -4.41 28.90 -19.28
CA GLY A 33 -5.47 28.51 -18.35
C GLY A 33 -5.83 27.01 -18.37
N VAL A 34 -5.17 26.19 -19.20
CA VAL A 34 -5.37 24.74 -19.22
C VAL A 34 -4.17 24.01 -18.62
N TYR A 35 -4.46 23.12 -17.67
CA TYR A 35 -3.47 22.35 -16.95
C TYR A 35 -3.71 20.85 -17.13
N ARG A 36 -2.62 20.07 -17.10
CA ARG A 36 -2.64 18.61 -17.02
C ARG A 36 -2.24 18.22 -15.60
N ALA A 37 -3.07 17.40 -14.96
CA ALA A 37 -2.75 16.81 -13.66
C ALA A 37 -2.53 15.29 -13.81
N VAL A 38 -1.50 14.77 -13.15
CA VAL A 38 -1.22 13.33 -13.01
C VAL A 38 -1.22 13.00 -11.53
N ALA A 39 -2.08 12.07 -11.11
CA ALA A 39 -2.17 11.63 -9.73
C ALA A 39 -1.51 10.26 -9.55
N PHE A 40 -0.53 10.19 -8.66
CA PHE A 40 0.12 8.96 -8.21
C PHE A 40 -0.48 8.58 -6.86
N VAL A 41 -1.06 7.38 -6.76
CA VAL A 41 -1.72 6.91 -5.53
C VAL A 41 -1.21 5.53 -5.17
N ARG A 42 -0.92 5.33 -3.88
CA ARG A 42 -0.47 4.06 -3.32
C ARG A 42 -1.43 3.61 -2.23
N PRO A 43 -2.29 2.60 -2.47
CA PRO A 43 -3.19 2.07 -1.46
C PRO A 43 -2.45 1.35 -0.33
N HIS A 44 -3.16 1.14 0.79
CA HIS A 44 -2.77 0.10 1.73
C HIS A 44 -3.01 -1.27 1.08
N TYR A 45 -1.97 -2.09 0.95
CA TYR A 45 -2.13 -3.48 0.53
C TYR A 45 -2.92 -4.24 1.59
N GLN A 46 -4.02 -4.87 1.17
CA GLN A 46 -4.71 -5.86 2.01
C GLN A 46 -4.09 -7.23 1.76
N LEU A 47 -4.12 -8.07 2.80
CA LEU A 47 -3.72 -9.46 2.68
C LEU A 47 -4.81 -10.19 1.87
N ASP A 48 -4.55 -10.47 0.60
CA ASP A 48 -5.54 -11.12 -0.27
C ASP A 48 -5.67 -12.61 0.04
N GLU A 49 -4.55 -13.31 0.18
CA GLU A 49 -4.54 -14.74 0.49
C GLU A 49 -3.34 -15.11 1.38
N LEU A 50 -3.60 -15.91 2.41
CA LEU A 50 -2.57 -16.50 3.26
C LEU A 50 -2.54 -18.01 3.06
N SER A 51 -1.59 -18.50 2.26
CA SER A 51 -1.34 -19.94 2.13
C SER A 51 -0.48 -20.43 3.30
N VAL A 52 -1.08 -21.18 4.23
CA VAL A 52 -0.37 -21.82 5.35
C VAL A 52 -0.20 -23.32 5.07
N SER A 53 1.04 -23.81 4.96
CA SER A 53 1.32 -25.25 4.90
C SER A 53 1.68 -25.77 6.30
N LEU A 54 0.76 -26.51 6.94
CA LEU A 54 1.07 -27.22 8.17
C LEU A 54 1.55 -28.63 7.82
N ARG A 55 2.75 -29.00 8.28
CA ARG A 55 3.28 -30.36 8.18
C ARG A 55 3.43 -30.94 9.57
N LEU A 56 2.78 -32.08 9.82
CA LEU A 56 2.99 -32.85 11.03
C LEU A 56 4.27 -33.67 10.85
N VAL A 57 5.33 -33.33 11.60
CA VAL A 57 6.61 -34.04 11.58
C VAL A 57 6.73 -34.80 12.89
N ALA A 58 6.82 -36.12 12.83
CA ALA A 58 6.91 -36.99 14.02
C ALA A 58 8.29 -36.94 14.70
N GLU A 59 9.31 -36.43 13.99
CA GLU A 59 10.65 -36.17 14.53
C GLU A 59 11.06 -34.73 14.20
N MET A 60 11.35 -33.94 15.23
CA MET A 60 11.79 -32.56 15.08
C MET A 60 13.16 -32.56 14.38
N PRO A 61 13.36 -31.88 13.23
CA PRO A 61 14.68 -31.74 12.65
C PRO A 61 15.56 -31.02 13.67
N GLN A 62 16.65 -31.66 14.09
CA GLN A 62 17.58 -31.08 15.06
C GLN A 62 18.04 -29.73 14.52
N GLY A 63 17.69 -28.66 15.23
CA GLY A 63 18.00 -27.30 14.81
C GLY A 63 19.48 -27.17 14.51
N SER A 64 19.79 -26.77 13.28
CA SER A 64 21.14 -26.39 12.87
C SER A 64 21.67 -25.36 13.86
N LYS A 65 22.73 -25.75 14.56
CA LYS A 65 23.43 -24.96 15.57
C LYS A 65 24.17 -23.77 14.95
#